data_AF-Q6KHW7-F1
#
_entry.id   AF-Q6KHW7-F1
#
_cell.length_a   1.000
_cell.length_b   1.000
_cell.length_c   1.000
_cell.angle_alpha   90.00
_cell.angle_beta   90.00
_cell.angle_gamma   90.00
#
_symmetry.space_group_name_H-M   'P 1'
#
loop_
_entity.id
_entity.type
_entity.pdbx_description
1 polymer ?
#
loop_
_entity_poly.entity_id
_entity_poly.type
_entity_poly.pdbx_seq_one_letter_code
_entity_poly.pdbx_strand_id
1 'polypeptide(L)'
;MNKKNMILGSIAVPLATATVIGPVVATISPNANIDSITLRKEFETIDRLDIKELATTSLPSVVTNANINDYIISPSPRNGINFSLRLPNPNEFNDENGTISVFLIGTRNNESRSKKILVTNFRATDEILGINAIIDNELKLITNIETTAIAKTTLPSEVTQENIDSYLITPRTSNGVVFQLELNNPSTFNDSTGILEFSLKASMSQIVRTKNVSVILQTSTQRVEQVLQTINNTSFTIENISNRLASSIVNSDIILNPTTLEKVNLSFSIKNANDTQGILSLEVIGSLSNSTISKQISILGFPTKEKAFADAIGLLNGTVNTNFFTPSRTNLNPTNFTDFQTKLAQIGFISKHDFGIATSRVSVTNYQISTINNAPFNETTRDVRIVVRGTLDNENFSFTRDLTGYTPINDDVLNKLFTINEFAVGSLGPNLSQRNNNVNDLAKFLLENRTNIALFYGSAWDTDRNGAVILVNGIPAISPEFRLRGLRYHIPFVRWEIADSVTSNGRIVSQRLIIRFRFDETIGANDFLSGFNFEISKTIRSV
;
A
#
# COMPACT_ATOMS: atom_id res chain seq x y z
N MET A 1 16.10 -28.00 -61.20
CA MET A 1 16.51 -26.90 -62.09
C MET A 1 18.02 -26.97 -62.26
N ASN A 2 18.52 -27.52 -63.36
CA ASN A 2 18.92 -26.84 -64.61
C ASN A 2 20.14 -25.89 -64.50
N LYS A 3 21.29 -26.44 -64.93
CA LYS A 3 22.21 -25.92 -65.95
C LYS A 3 22.99 -24.60 -65.74
N LYS A 4 24.31 -24.78 -65.90
CA LYS A 4 25.25 -24.11 -66.85
C LYS A 4 26.29 -23.13 -66.29
N ASN A 5 27.54 -23.54 -66.54
CA ASN A 5 28.65 -22.83 -67.18
C ASN A 5 29.14 -21.49 -66.61
N MET A 6 30.45 -21.41 -66.34
CA MET A 6 31.31 -20.56 -67.18
C MET A 6 32.79 -20.96 -67.08
N ILE A 7 33.35 -21.38 -68.22
CA ILE A 7 34.78 -21.40 -68.53
C ILE A 7 35.08 -20.04 -69.19
N LEU A 8 36.14 -19.37 -68.77
CA LEU A 8 36.72 -18.23 -69.49
C LEU A 8 38.24 -18.33 -69.39
N GLY A 9 38.87 -18.60 -70.53
CA GLY A 9 40.31 -18.55 -70.72
C GLY A 9 40.80 -17.16 -71.10
N SER A 10 41.96 -17.15 -71.77
CA SER A 10 42.69 -16.00 -72.34
C SER A 10 43.81 -15.50 -71.38
N ILE A 11 45.05 -15.20 -71.79
CA ILE A 11 45.73 -15.09 -73.10
C ILE A 11 47.22 -15.38 -72.83
N ALA A 12 47.87 -16.21 -73.64
CA ALA A 12 49.33 -16.35 -73.65
C ALA A 12 49.92 -15.27 -74.58
N VAL A 13 50.82 -14.44 -74.05
CA VAL A 13 51.62 -13.49 -74.83
C VAL A 13 53.03 -14.09 -75.00
N PRO A 14 53.55 -14.22 -76.23
CA PRO A 14 54.92 -14.64 -76.45
C PRO A 14 55.85 -13.43 -76.31
N LEU A 15 56.62 -13.37 -75.22
CA LEU A 15 57.77 -12.47 -75.14
C LEU A 15 58.95 -13.15 -75.82
N ALA A 16 59.27 -12.65 -77.02
CA ALA A 16 60.48 -12.96 -77.74
C ALA A 16 61.71 -12.66 -76.88
N THR A 17 62.44 -13.71 -76.49
CA THR A 17 63.76 -13.62 -75.88
C THR A 17 64.77 -13.25 -76.96
N ALA A 18 65.34 -12.05 -76.85
CA ALA A 18 66.51 -11.67 -77.63
C ALA A 18 67.73 -12.47 -77.15
N THR A 19 68.23 -13.35 -78.01
CA THR A 19 69.48 -14.08 -77.80
C THR A 19 70.65 -13.12 -78.01
N VAL A 20 71.16 -12.55 -76.91
CA VAL A 20 72.48 -11.89 -76.92
C VAL A 20 73.52 -12.96 -76.63
N ILE A 21 74.18 -13.42 -77.68
CA ILE A 21 75.39 -14.24 -77.62
C ILE A 21 76.53 -13.30 -77.19
N GLY A 22 76.70 -13.14 -75.89
CA GLY A 22 77.92 -12.62 -75.29
C GLY A 22 78.92 -13.76 -75.10
N PRO A 23 80.24 -13.50 -75.17
CA PRO A 23 81.25 -14.53 -75.00
C PRO A 23 81.09 -15.20 -73.64
N VAL A 24 80.94 -16.53 -73.65
CA VAL A 24 81.05 -17.38 -72.47
C VAL A 24 82.50 -17.26 -71.97
N VAL A 25 82.72 -16.32 -71.06
CA VAL A 25 83.85 -16.42 -70.14
C VAL A 25 83.46 -17.51 -69.17
N ALA A 26 84.01 -18.71 -69.38
CA ALA A 26 84.06 -19.71 -68.33
C ALA A 26 84.90 -19.14 -67.18
N THR A 27 84.27 -18.43 -66.25
CA THR A 27 84.82 -18.24 -64.92
C THR A 27 84.83 -19.61 -64.26
N ILE A 28 85.97 -20.27 -64.37
CA ILE A 28 86.36 -21.38 -63.51
C ILE A 28 86.26 -20.82 -62.08
N SER A 29 85.19 -21.15 -61.34
CA SER A 29 85.06 -20.74 -59.93
C SER A 29 86.15 -21.47 -59.15
N PRO A 30 87.20 -20.79 -58.65
CA PRO A 30 88.29 -21.46 -57.94
C PRO A 30 87.88 -21.88 -56.51
N ASN A 31 86.61 -21.66 -56.12
CA ASN A 31 86.24 -21.51 -54.72
C ASN A 31 85.26 -22.54 -54.14
N ALA A 32 84.81 -23.54 -54.89
CA ALA A 32 83.94 -24.60 -54.35
C ALA A 32 84.53 -25.28 -53.10
N ASN A 33 85.86 -25.39 -53.03
CA ASN A 33 86.54 -25.91 -51.83
C ASN A 33 86.52 -24.91 -50.65
N ILE A 34 86.63 -23.60 -50.92
CA ILE A 34 86.63 -22.56 -49.87
C ILE A 34 85.22 -22.33 -49.30
N ASP A 35 84.18 -22.30 -50.14
CA ASP A 35 82.79 -22.12 -49.70
C ASP A 35 82.32 -23.34 -48.88
N SER A 36 82.65 -24.56 -49.32
CA SER A 36 82.42 -25.82 -48.59
C SER A 36 83.16 -25.89 -47.24
N ILE A 37 84.43 -25.45 -47.17
CA ILE A 37 85.19 -25.33 -45.90
C ILE A 37 84.58 -24.27 -44.99
N THR A 38 84.15 -23.14 -45.54
CA THR A 38 83.55 -22.05 -44.76
C THR A 38 82.20 -22.45 -44.20
N LEU A 39 81.33 -23.08 -44.99
CA LEU A 39 80.07 -23.67 -44.53
C LEU A 39 80.33 -24.67 -43.40
N ARG A 40 81.32 -25.57 -43.54
CA ARG A 40 81.65 -26.56 -42.50
C ARG A 40 82.07 -25.89 -41.19
N LYS A 41 83.02 -24.94 -41.25
CA LYS A 41 83.47 -24.18 -40.08
C LYS A 41 82.31 -23.44 -39.42
N GLU A 42 81.41 -22.89 -40.21
CA GLU A 42 80.26 -22.14 -39.68
C GLU A 42 79.29 -23.07 -38.93
N PHE A 43 78.97 -24.22 -39.53
CA PHE A 43 78.13 -25.24 -38.89
C PHE A 43 78.74 -25.80 -37.60
N GLU A 44 80.07 -25.92 -37.52
CA GLU A 44 80.80 -26.35 -36.31
C GLU A 44 80.64 -25.37 -35.14
N THR A 45 80.24 -24.11 -35.38
CA THR A 45 80.01 -23.13 -34.32
C THR A 45 78.55 -23.02 -33.84
N ILE A 46 77.61 -23.68 -34.53
CA ILE A 46 76.18 -23.65 -34.20
C ILE A 46 75.79 -25.01 -33.63
N ASP A 47 75.91 -25.16 -32.31
CA ASP A 47 75.64 -26.43 -31.63
C ASP A 47 74.25 -26.51 -31.00
N ARG A 48 73.55 -25.37 -30.91
CA ARG A 48 72.18 -25.27 -30.42
C ARG A 48 71.39 -24.25 -31.23
N LEU A 49 70.08 -24.44 -31.26
CA LEU A 49 69.13 -23.46 -31.75
C LEU A 49 68.27 -23.00 -30.58
N ASP A 50 68.09 -21.69 -30.46
CA ASP A 50 67.19 -21.12 -29.47
C ASP A 50 65.73 -21.27 -29.93
N ILE A 51 64.82 -21.40 -28.98
CA ILE A 51 63.39 -21.48 -29.24
C ILE A 51 62.70 -20.16 -28.92
N LYS A 52 61.53 -19.95 -29.52
CA LYS A 52 60.62 -18.85 -29.22
C LYS A 52 59.66 -19.25 -28.10
N GLU A 53 59.00 -18.28 -27.49
CA GLU A 53 58.03 -18.50 -26.41
C GLU A 53 56.92 -19.48 -26.79
N LEU A 54 56.45 -19.47 -28.04
CA LEU A 54 55.42 -20.40 -28.52
C LEU A 54 55.83 -21.88 -28.41
N ALA A 55 57.13 -22.19 -28.45
CA ALA A 55 57.64 -23.54 -28.30
C ALA A 55 57.59 -24.04 -26.86
N THR A 56 57.73 -23.17 -25.86
CA THR A 56 57.66 -23.56 -24.43
C THR A 56 56.24 -23.94 -23.98
N THR A 57 55.25 -23.66 -24.82
CA THR A 57 53.84 -23.98 -24.59
C THR A 57 53.26 -25.02 -25.54
N SER A 58 54.06 -25.49 -26.50
CA SER A 58 53.61 -26.38 -27.58
C SER A 58 54.37 -27.70 -27.60
N LEU A 59 53.68 -28.76 -28.00
CA LEU A 59 54.32 -30.06 -28.27
C LEU A 59 55.17 -29.97 -29.55
N PRO A 60 56.34 -30.63 -29.60
CA PRO A 60 57.13 -30.79 -30.81
C PRO A 60 56.33 -31.20 -32.06
N SER A 61 55.36 -32.10 -31.92
CA SER A 61 54.57 -32.65 -33.04
C SER A 61 53.68 -31.65 -33.79
N VAL A 62 53.39 -30.47 -33.22
CA VAL A 62 52.61 -29.42 -33.91
C VAL A 62 53.46 -28.58 -34.87
N VAL A 63 54.77 -28.73 -34.81
CA VAL A 63 55.70 -28.04 -35.70
C VAL A 63 55.72 -28.72 -37.07
N THR A 64 55.62 -27.90 -38.11
CA THR A 64 55.62 -28.28 -39.52
C THR A 64 56.69 -27.47 -40.26
N ASN A 65 57.04 -27.87 -41.49
CA ASN A 65 57.93 -27.05 -42.32
C ASN A 65 57.39 -25.64 -42.62
N ALA A 66 56.07 -25.45 -42.56
CA ALA A 66 55.44 -24.16 -42.85
C ALA A 66 55.56 -23.17 -41.68
N ASN A 67 55.52 -23.67 -40.43
CA ASN A 67 55.49 -22.84 -39.22
C ASN A 67 56.76 -22.98 -38.36
N ILE A 68 57.79 -23.74 -38.77
CA ILE A 68 59.01 -23.99 -37.97
C ILE A 68 59.68 -22.73 -37.44
N ASN A 69 59.68 -21.64 -38.22
CA ASN A 69 60.26 -20.37 -37.82
C ASN A 69 59.43 -19.61 -36.76
N ASP A 70 58.20 -20.04 -36.48
CA ASP A 70 57.37 -19.48 -35.40
C ASP A 70 57.77 -20.06 -34.03
N TYR A 71 58.45 -21.20 -34.03
CA TYR A 71 58.86 -21.94 -32.83
C TYR A 71 60.36 -21.89 -32.58
N ILE A 72 61.18 -21.90 -33.64
CA ILE A 72 62.64 -22.03 -33.55
C ILE A 72 63.28 -20.80 -34.20
N ILE A 73 64.29 -20.24 -33.53
CA ILE A 73 65.02 -19.08 -34.02
C ILE A 73 66.08 -19.55 -35.03
N SER A 74 65.89 -19.20 -36.30
CA SER A 74 66.91 -19.38 -37.32
C SER A 74 68.12 -18.46 -37.03
N PRO A 75 69.37 -18.96 -37.13
CA PRO A 75 70.56 -18.12 -36.97
C PRO A 75 70.56 -16.97 -37.99
N SER A 76 71.03 -15.80 -37.56
CA SER A 76 71.17 -14.65 -38.46
C SER A 76 72.22 -14.92 -39.54
N PRO A 77 72.04 -14.44 -40.79
CA PRO A 77 73.04 -14.58 -41.84
C PRO A 77 74.39 -14.00 -41.41
N ARG A 78 75.48 -14.74 -41.64
CA ARG A 78 76.85 -14.30 -41.36
C ARG A 78 77.85 -14.95 -42.32
N ASN A 79 78.97 -14.28 -42.57
CA ASN A 79 80.00 -14.75 -43.51
C ASN A 79 79.44 -15.12 -44.90
N GLY A 80 78.42 -14.41 -45.38
CA GLY A 80 77.77 -14.68 -46.68
C GLY A 80 76.94 -15.97 -46.73
N ILE A 81 76.63 -16.58 -45.58
CA ILE A 81 75.82 -17.78 -45.46
C ILE A 81 74.41 -17.40 -45.02
N ASN A 82 73.41 -17.82 -45.78
CA ASN A 82 71.99 -17.72 -45.39
C ASN A 82 71.55 -19.02 -44.75
N PHE A 83 70.90 -18.93 -43.59
CA PHE A 83 70.38 -20.09 -42.87
C PHE A 83 68.87 -20.23 -43.06
N SER A 84 68.42 -21.48 -43.14
CA SER A 84 67.01 -21.86 -43.10
C SER A 84 66.85 -23.16 -42.31
N LEU A 85 65.64 -23.40 -41.80
CA LEU A 85 65.30 -24.60 -41.04
C LEU A 85 64.35 -25.49 -41.84
N ARG A 86 64.51 -26.80 -41.69
CA ARG A 86 63.62 -27.80 -42.27
C ARG A 86 63.51 -29.02 -41.35
N LEU A 87 62.34 -29.61 -41.24
CA LEU A 87 62.13 -30.89 -40.57
C LEU A 87 62.68 -32.06 -41.41
N PRO A 88 63.25 -33.11 -40.77
CA PRO A 88 63.59 -34.36 -41.45
C PRO A 88 62.33 -35.04 -42.01
N ASN A 89 62.51 -35.95 -42.97
CA ASN A 89 61.43 -36.80 -43.48
C ASN A 89 61.85 -38.27 -43.34
N PRO A 90 61.21 -39.07 -42.46
CA PRO A 90 60.08 -38.71 -41.60
C PRO A 90 60.47 -37.67 -40.53
N ASN A 91 59.47 -36.92 -40.05
CA ASN A 91 59.66 -35.98 -38.94
C ASN A 91 60.10 -36.75 -37.68
N GLU A 92 61.01 -36.16 -36.91
CA GLU A 92 61.56 -36.76 -35.69
C GLU A 92 61.27 -35.83 -34.50
N PHE A 93 60.02 -35.89 -34.05
CA PHE A 93 59.56 -35.28 -32.81
C PHE A 93 59.57 -36.31 -31.69
N ASN A 94 59.86 -35.87 -30.48
CA ASN A 94 59.69 -36.64 -29.26
C ASN A 94 58.94 -35.77 -28.25
N ASP A 95 57.62 -35.92 -28.25
CA ASP A 95 56.71 -35.20 -27.38
C ASP A 95 56.88 -35.59 -25.90
N GLU A 96 57.32 -36.82 -25.61
CA GLU A 96 57.57 -37.27 -24.22
C GLU A 96 58.69 -36.46 -23.56
N ASN A 97 59.75 -36.13 -24.31
CA ASN A 97 60.91 -35.39 -23.80
C ASN A 97 60.93 -33.91 -24.21
N GLY A 98 59.93 -33.41 -24.95
CA GLY A 98 59.91 -32.03 -25.42
C GLY A 98 61.06 -31.69 -26.37
N THR A 99 61.36 -32.59 -27.31
CA THR A 99 62.47 -32.40 -28.28
C THR A 99 62.03 -32.60 -29.73
N ILE A 100 62.69 -31.88 -30.65
CA ILE A 100 62.50 -32.02 -32.10
C ILE A 100 63.85 -31.98 -32.82
N SER A 101 64.07 -32.89 -33.75
CA SER A 101 65.23 -32.80 -34.64
C SER A 101 64.91 -31.95 -35.85
N VAL A 102 65.80 -31.01 -36.18
CA VAL A 102 65.68 -30.13 -37.35
C VAL A 102 66.97 -30.12 -38.16
N PHE A 103 66.87 -29.96 -39.48
CA PHE A 103 67.99 -29.63 -40.34
C PHE A 103 68.16 -28.11 -40.43
N LEU A 104 69.30 -27.62 -39.96
CA LEU A 104 69.79 -26.29 -40.29
C LEU A 104 70.48 -26.36 -41.66
N ILE A 105 69.97 -25.64 -42.64
CA ILE A 105 70.49 -25.57 -44.01
C ILE A 105 71.15 -24.22 -44.22
N GLY A 106 72.43 -24.25 -44.58
CA GLY A 106 73.25 -23.07 -44.85
C GLY A 106 73.59 -23.03 -46.32
N THR A 107 73.31 -21.91 -46.98
CA THR A 107 73.56 -21.71 -48.41
C THR A 107 74.48 -20.53 -48.64
N ARG A 108 75.54 -20.72 -49.43
CA ARG A 108 76.49 -19.68 -49.87
C ARG A 108 76.90 -19.96 -51.32
N ASN A 109 76.80 -18.96 -52.19
CA ASN A 109 77.21 -19.05 -53.61
C ASN A 109 76.70 -20.31 -54.34
N ASN A 110 75.44 -20.68 -54.12
CA ASN A 110 74.77 -21.89 -54.64
C ASN A 110 75.24 -23.24 -54.07
N GLU A 111 76.20 -23.26 -53.15
CA GLU A 111 76.51 -24.44 -52.35
C GLU A 111 75.62 -24.49 -51.11
N SER A 112 75.05 -25.66 -50.81
CA SER A 112 74.26 -25.89 -49.61
C SER A 112 74.83 -27.05 -48.81
N ARG A 113 74.85 -26.89 -47.49
CA ARG A 113 75.11 -27.98 -46.54
C ARG A 113 74.01 -27.98 -45.48
N SER A 114 73.79 -29.14 -44.86
CA SER A 114 72.87 -29.27 -43.73
C SER A 114 73.57 -29.88 -42.51
N LYS A 115 73.17 -29.43 -41.32
CA LYS A 115 73.50 -30.03 -40.02
C LYS A 115 72.19 -30.38 -39.33
N LYS A 116 72.06 -31.61 -38.86
CA LYS A 116 70.95 -32.01 -37.99
C LYS A 116 71.22 -31.52 -36.58
N ILE A 117 70.27 -30.82 -35.98
CA ILE A 117 70.36 -30.29 -34.61
C ILE A 117 69.14 -30.78 -33.85
N LEU A 118 69.37 -31.31 -32.64
CA LEU A 118 68.31 -31.60 -31.69
C LEU A 118 67.96 -30.30 -30.95
N VAL A 119 66.72 -29.86 -31.08
CA VAL A 119 66.19 -28.71 -30.37
C VAL A 119 65.39 -29.20 -29.18
N THR A 120 65.70 -28.67 -28.01
CA THR A 120 65.10 -29.07 -26.72
C THR A 120 64.25 -27.94 -26.15
N ASN A 121 63.63 -28.17 -24.99
CA ASN A 121 62.80 -27.20 -24.26
C ASN A 121 61.44 -26.87 -24.90
N PHE A 122 60.97 -27.70 -25.83
CA PHE A 122 59.54 -27.73 -26.11
C PHE A 122 58.81 -28.31 -24.90
N ARG A 123 57.50 -28.04 -24.79
CA ARG A 123 56.70 -28.63 -23.71
C ARG A 123 56.61 -30.15 -23.88
N ALA A 124 56.76 -30.90 -22.79
CA ALA A 124 56.64 -32.35 -22.79
C ALA A 124 55.19 -32.81 -22.52
N THR A 125 54.80 -33.98 -23.03
CA THR A 125 53.46 -34.58 -22.80
C THR A 125 53.18 -34.81 -21.32
N ASP A 126 54.16 -35.30 -20.56
CA ASP A 126 54.01 -35.57 -19.13
C ASP A 126 53.77 -34.29 -18.32
N GLU A 127 54.35 -33.16 -18.75
CA GLU A 127 54.08 -31.85 -18.15
C GLU A 127 52.62 -31.43 -18.38
N ILE A 128 52.10 -31.64 -19.60
CA ILE A 128 50.70 -31.34 -19.93
C ILE A 128 49.76 -32.24 -19.13
N LEU A 129 50.05 -33.53 -19.01
CA LEU A 129 49.25 -34.47 -18.22
C LEU A 129 49.29 -34.11 -16.73
N GLY A 130 50.46 -33.73 -16.21
CA GLY A 130 50.62 -33.24 -14.84
C GLY A 130 49.80 -31.98 -14.56
N ILE A 131 49.87 -30.98 -15.45
CA ILE A 131 49.07 -29.75 -15.33
C ILE A 131 47.57 -30.05 -15.39
N ASN A 132 47.12 -30.91 -16.32
CA ASN A 132 45.73 -31.32 -16.40
C ASN A 132 45.27 -32.00 -15.10
N ALA A 133 46.07 -32.91 -14.55
CA ALA A 133 45.75 -33.60 -13.31
C ALA A 133 45.65 -32.63 -12.12
N ILE A 134 46.52 -31.62 -12.05
CA ILE A 134 46.45 -30.55 -11.03
C ILE A 134 45.14 -29.76 -11.21
N ILE A 135 44.86 -29.26 -12.42
CA ILE A 135 43.63 -28.49 -12.68
C ILE A 135 42.38 -29.32 -12.35
N ASP A 136 42.31 -30.57 -12.82
CA ASP A 136 41.17 -31.46 -12.60
C ASP A 136 41.00 -31.80 -11.10
N ASN A 137 42.10 -31.95 -10.35
CA ASN A 137 42.06 -32.12 -8.90
C ASN A 137 41.55 -30.88 -8.17
N GLU A 138 42.06 -29.68 -8.51
CA GLU A 138 41.59 -28.43 -7.90
C GLU A 138 40.10 -28.17 -8.22
N LEU A 139 39.66 -28.39 -9.46
CA LEU A 139 38.25 -28.30 -9.84
C LEU A 139 37.38 -29.31 -9.08
N LYS A 140 37.90 -30.50 -8.78
CA LYS A 140 37.18 -31.53 -8.01
C LYS A 140 37.00 -31.13 -6.55
N LEU A 141 37.98 -30.45 -5.95
CA LEU A 141 37.91 -29.96 -4.56
C LEU A 141 36.84 -28.88 -4.37
N ILE A 142 36.54 -28.11 -5.42
CA ILE A 142 35.49 -27.09 -5.38
C ILE A 142 34.12 -27.76 -5.53
N THR A 143 33.52 -28.15 -4.41
CA THR A 143 32.20 -28.80 -4.40
C THR A 143 31.06 -27.78 -4.48
N ASN A 144 31.24 -26.61 -3.87
CA ASN A 144 30.27 -25.51 -3.84
C ASN A 144 30.97 -24.18 -4.11
N ILE A 145 30.21 -23.21 -4.62
CA ILE A 145 30.64 -21.82 -4.74
C ILE A 145 29.88 -21.02 -3.68
N GLU A 146 30.63 -20.25 -2.89
CA GLU A 146 30.04 -19.40 -1.84
C GLU A 146 29.31 -18.22 -2.48
N THR A 147 28.21 -17.81 -1.85
CA THR A 147 27.41 -16.66 -2.28
C THR A 147 27.56 -15.49 -1.31
N THR A 148 27.44 -14.26 -1.83
CA THR A 148 27.44 -13.06 -1.01
C THR A 148 26.08 -12.86 -0.31
N ALA A 149 26.01 -11.89 0.62
CA ALA A 149 24.74 -11.59 1.31
C ALA A 149 23.63 -11.10 0.35
N ILE A 150 24.00 -10.35 -0.69
CA ILE A 150 23.06 -9.75 -1.66
C ILE A 150 22.47 -10.83 -2.59
N ALA A 151 23.20 -11.93 -2.82
CA ALA A 151 22.73 -13.05 -3.63
C ALA A 151 21.41 -13.67 -3.12
N LYS A 152 21.13 -13.58 -1.81
CA LYS A 152 19.90 -14.09 -1.18
C LYS A 152 18.63 -13.38 -1.63
N THR A 153 18.76 -12.15 -2.15
CA THR A 153 17.65 -11.34 -2.64
C THR A 153 17.76 -11.07 -4.14
N THR A 154 18.57 -11.83 -4.87
CA THR A 154 18.82 -11.64 -6.31
C THR A 154 18.20 -12.80 -7.07
N LEU A 155 17.51 -12.51 -8.18
CA LEU A 155 17.00 -13.56 -9.07
C LEU A 155 18.12 -14.02 -10.02
N PRO A 156 18.16 -15.29 -10.44
CA PRO A 156 19.09 -15.76 -11.47
C PRO A 156 19.12 -14.89 -12.73
N SER A 157 17.98 -14.41 -13.21
CA SER A 157 17.88 -13.55 -14.40
C SER A 157 18.48 -12.14 -14.23
N GLU A 158 18.83 -11.73 -13.01
CA GLU A 158 19.48 -10.45 -12.70
C GLU A 158 21.00 -10.54 -12.74
N VAL A 159 21.53 -11.77 -12.78
CA VAL A 159 22.97 -12.02 -12.86
C VAL A 159 23.42 -11.95 -14.31
N THR A 160 24.40 -11.10 -14.56
CA THR A 160 25.06 -10.84 -15.84
C THR A 160 26.55 -11.13 -15.70
N GLN A 161 27.25 -11.28 -16.83
CA GLN A 161 28.67 -11.62 -16.78
C GLN A 161 29.47 -10.50 -16.10
N GLU A 162 29.01 -9.26 -16.24
CA GLU A 162 29.60 -8.06 -15.68
C GLU A 162 29.42 -7.95 -14.16
N ASN A 163 28.38 -8.58 -13.60
CA ASN A 163 28.03 -8.43 -12.18
C ASN A 163 28.12 -9.74 -11.36
N ILE A 164 28.48 -10.88 -11.97
CA ILE A 164 28.51 -12.20 -11.31
C ILE A 164 29.33 -12.21 -10.01
N ASP A 165 30.47 -11.53 -9.98
CA ASP A 165 31.35 -11.45 -8.80
C ASP A 165 30.74 -10.63 -7.64
N SER A 166 29.66 -9.88 -7.88
CA SER A 166 28.91 -9.22 -6.79
C SER A 166 28.05 -10.20 -5.99
N TYR A 167 27.74 -11.37 -6.57
CA TYR A 167 26.84 -12.36 -6.00
C TYR A 167 27.55 -13.66 -5.64
N LEU A 168 28.59 -14.03 -6.39
CA LEU A 168 29.34 -15.26 -6.23
C LEU A 168 30.79 -14.97 -5.84
N ILE A 169 31.36 -15.79 -4.97
CA ILE A 169 32.75 -15.65 -4.54
C ILE A 169 33.62 -16.56 -5.40
N THR A 170 34.42 -15.96 -6.29
CA THR A 170 35.40 -16.69 -7.09
C THR A 170 36.42 -17.40 -6.18
N PRO A 171 36.65 -18.72 -6.37
CA PRO A 171 37.64 -19.46 -5.59
C PRO A 171 39.03 -18.83 -5.67
N ARG A 172 39.77 -18.84 -4.56
CA ARG A 172 41.14 -18.32 -4.52
C ARG A 172 42.06 -19.19 -5.36
N THR A 173 43.07 -18.56 -5.97
CA THR A 173 44.16 -19.27 -6.65
C THR A 173 44.80 -20.29 -5.71
N SER A 174 44.98 -21.51 -6.19
CA SER A 174 45.54 -22.63 -5.44
C SER A 174 46.42 -23.47 -6.38
N ASN A 175 47.60 -23.87 -5.91
CA ASN A 175 48.55 -24.67 -6.70
C ASN A 175 48.85 -24.12 -8.11
N GLY A 176 48.85 -22.79 -8.26
CA GLY A 176 49.08 -22.11 -9.55
C GLY A 176 47.89 -22.11 -10.52
N VAL A 177 46.75 -22.68 -10.12
CA VAL A 177 45.50 -22.66 -10.87
C VAL A 177 44.72 -21.38 -10.57
N VAL A 178 44.40 -20.62 -11.61
CA VAL A 178 43.57 -19.41 -11.54
C VAL A 178 42.14 -19.74 -11.95
N PHE A 179 41.18 -19.28 -11.16
CA PHE A 179 39.75 -19.50 -11.41
C PHE A 179 39.07 -18.25 -11.95
N GLN A 180 38.07 -18.46 -12.80
CA GLN A 180 37.19 -17.43 -13.32
C GLN A 180 35.77 -17.99 -13.43
N LEU A 181 34.77 -17.18 -13.08
CA LEU A 181 33.36 -17.50 -13.26
C LEU A 181 32.89 -17.01 -14.63
N GLU A 182 32.18 -17.87 -15.35
CA GLU A 182 31.59 -17.56 -16.65
C GLU A 182 30.14 -18.02 -16.69
N LEU A 183 29.21 -17.11 -16.99
CA LEU A 183 27.80 -17.46 -17.12
C LEU A 183 27.58 -18.34 -18.34
N ASN A 184 26.81 -19.40 -18.13
CA ASN A 184 26.25 -20.16 -19.24
C ASN A 184 25.14 -19.33 -19.89
N ASN A 185 24.83 -19.59 -21.17
CA ASN A 185 23.89 -18.79 -21.97
C ASN A 185 22.63 -18.34 -21.18
N PRO A 186 22.22 -17.05 -21.25
CA PRO A 186 21.13 -16.48 -20.44
C PRO A 186 19.78 -17.20 -20.51
N SER A 187 19.56 -18.03 -21.52
CA SER A 187 18.38 -18.87 -21.68
C SER A 187 18.20 -19.95 -20.62
N THR A 188 19.19 -20.19 -19.76
CA THR A 188 19.11 -21.19 -18.68
C THR A 188 18.76 -20.61 -17.30
N PHE A 189 18.59 -19.30 -17.18
CA PHE A 189 18.20 -18.68 -15.91
C PHE A 189 16.80 -19.14 -15.50
N ASN A 190 16.71 -19.84 -14.37
CA ASN A 190 15.45 -20.36 -13.88
C ASN A 190 15.05 -19.68 -12.58
N ASP A 191 14.41 -18.52 -12.71
CA ASP A 191 13.88 -17.76 -11.57
C ASP A 191 12.83 -18.57 -10.78
N SER A 192 12.16 -19.54 -11.40
CA SER A 192 11.16 -20.33 -10.69
C SER A 192 11.78 -21.30 -9.67
N THR A 193 12.96 -21.87 -9.98
CA THR A 193 13.71 -22.74 -9.07
C THR A 193 14.79 -22.00 -8.30
N GLY A 194 15.12 -20.77 -8.71
CA GLY A 194 16.22 -19.98 -8.14
C GLY A 194 17.60 -20.51 -8.55
N ILE A 195 17.69 -21.46 -9.48
CA ILE A 195 18.96 -22.06 -9.87
C ILE A 195 19.67 -21.15 -10.89
N LEU A 196 20.90 -20.78 -10.56
CA LEU A 196 21.85 -20.17 -11.49
C LEU A 196 22.93 -21.19 -11.87
N GLU A 197 23.02 -21.52 -13.16
CA GLU A 197 24.07 -22.39 -13.71
C GLU A 197 25.16 -21.58 -14.40
N PHE A 198 26.42 -21.93 -14.14
CA PHE A 198 27.58 -21.26 -14.71
C PHE A 198 28.76 -22.22 -14.86
N SER A 199 29.76 -21.82 -15.63
CA SER A 199 31.03 -22.50 -15.81
C SER A 199 32.10 -21.90 -14.91
N LEU A 200 32.74 -22.75 -14.11
CA LEU A 200 33.98 -22.41 -13.42
C LEU A 200 35.16 -22.76 -14.34
N LYS A 201 35.77 -21.74 -14.92
CA LYS A 201 37.01 -21.85 -15.71
C LYS A 201 38.20 -21.92 -14.78
N ALA A 202 39.02 -22.96 -14.92
CA ALA A 202 40.29 -23.11 -14.24
C ALA A 202 41.42 -23.09 -15.27
N SER A 203 42.46 -22.31 -15.01
CA SER A 203 43.59 -22.16 -15.94
C SER A 203 44.93 -22.24 -15.24
N MET A 204 45.88 -22.94 -15.86
CA MET A 204 47.28 -23.00 -15.42
C MET A 204 48.17 -23.18 -16.65
N SER A 205 49.21 -22.36 -16.78
CA SER A 205 50.18 -22.48 -17.90
C SER A 205 49.53 -22.52 -19.30
N GLN A 206 48.48 -21.70 -19.51
CA GLN A 206 47.65 -21.60 -20.72
C GLN A 206 46.73 -22.80 -21.01
N ILE A 207 46.75 -23.85 -20.17
CA ILE A 207 45.78 -24.95 -20.24
C ILE A 207 44.53 -24.53 -19.48
N VAL A 208 43.35 -24.72 -20.09
CA VAL A 208 42.06 -24.33 -19.52
C VAL A 208 41.14 -25.55 -19.42
N ARG A 209 40.44 -25.68 -18.30
CA ARG A 209 39.36 -26.63 -18.07
C ARG A 209 38.15 -25.92 -17.50
N THR A 210 36.98 -26.50 -17.70
CA THR A 210 35.72 -25.94 -17.21
C THR A 210 34.94 -26.99 -16.41
N LYS A 211 34.32 -26.56 -15.32
CA LYS A 211 33.36 -27.36 -14.55
C LYS A 211 32.05 -26.60 -14.46
N ASN A 212 30.94 -27.24 -14.81
CA ASN A 212 29.61 -26.66 -14.57
C ASN A 212 29.29 -26.73 -13.08
N VAL A 213 28.83 -25.60 -12.54
CA VAL A 213 28.41 -25.47 -11.15
C VAL A 213 27.06 -24.78 -11.13
N SER A 214 26.27 -25.05 -10.09
CA SER A 214 25.04 -24.35 -9.83
C SER A 214 24.98 -23.86 -8.40
N VAL A 215 24.28 -22.75 -8.20
CA VAL A 215 23.94 -22.22 -6.89
C VAL A 215 22.45 -21.90 -6.84
N ILE A 216 21.90 -21.88 -5.63
CA ILE A 216 20.51 -21.51 -5.40
C ILE A 216 20.49 -20.06 -4.91
N LEU A 217 19.83 -19.20 -5.68
CA LEU A 217 19.53 -17.81 -5.38
C LEU A 217 18.04 -17.68 -4.99
N GLN A 218 17.49 -16.47 -5.06
CA GLN A 218 16.08 -16.24 -4.78
C GLN A 218 15.18 -16.81 -5.88
N THR A 219 14.02 -17.35 -5.49
CA THR A 219 12.97 -17.75 -6.45
C THR A 219 11.96 -16.62 -6.72
N SER A 220 11.26 -16.68 -7.86
CA SER A 220 10.17 -15.76 -8.20
C SER A 220 9.08 -15.77 -7.13
N THR A 221 8.70 -16.94 -6.62
CA THR A 221 7.77 -17.11 -5.49
C THR A 221 8.26 -16.38 -4.24
N GLN A 222 9.52 -16.59 -3.83
CA GLN A 222 10.08 -15.91 -2.65
C GLN A 222 10.11 -14.39 -2.82
N ARG A 223 10.42 -13.88 -4.02
CA ARG A 223 10.39 -12.44 -4.32
C ARG A 223 8.98 -11.87 -4.22
N VAL A 224 7.98 -12.55 -4.80
CA VAL A 224 6.57 -12.14 -4.71
C VAL A 224 6.10 -12.14 -3.25
N GLU A 225 6.41 -13.18 -2.47
CA GLU A 225 6.08 -13.23 -1.04
C GLU A 225 6.68 -12.07 -0.26
N GLN A 226 7.98 -11.77 -0.46
CA GLN A 226 8.65 -10.64 0.17
C GLN A 226 7.96 -9.31 -0.17
N VAL A 227 7.63 -9.08 -1.45
CA VAL A 227 6.90 -7.86 -1.86
C VAL A 227 5.53 -7.79 -1.18
N LEU A 228 4.74 -8.86 -1.23
CA LEU A 228 3.42 -8.90 -0.58
C LEU A 228 3.51 -8.74 0.94
N GLN A 229 4.59 -9.17 1.60
CA GLN A 229 4.80 -8.95 3.03
C GLN A 229 4.96 -7.47 3.36
N THR A 230 5.56 -6.66 2.48
CA THR A 230 5.67 -5.20 2.69
C THR A 230 4.34 -4.47 2.53
N ILE A 231 3.41 -5.03 1.74
CA ILE A 231 2.08 -4.44 1.52
C ILE A 231 1.22 -4.61 2.76
N ASN A 232 0.69 -3.50 3.26
CA ASN A 232 -0.21 -3.44 4.41
C ASN A 232 -1.34 -2.42 4.14
N ASN A 233 -2.18 -2.14 5.15
CA ASN A 233 -3.31 -1.22 4.97
C ASN A 233 -2.90 0.22 4.60
N THR A 234 -1.72 0.69 5.03
CA THR A 234 -1.19 2.02 4.69
C THR A 234 -0.64 2.12 3.28
N SER A 235 -0.46 0.98 2.60
CA SER A 235 -0.10 0.95 1.17
C SER A 235 -1.24 1.42 0.27
N PHE A 236 -2.45 1.60 0.80
CA PHE A 236 -3.63 2.00 0.05
C PHE A 236 -4.11 3.38 0.50
N THR A 237 -4.40 4.24 -0.47
CA THR A 237 -5.06 5.53 -0.25
C THR A 237 -6.49 5.46 -0.74
N ILE A 238 -7.44 5.86 0.11
CA ILE A 238 -8.86 6.00 -0.22
C ILE A 238 -9.30 7.37 0.28
N GLU A 239 -9.76 8.23 -0.62
CA GLU A 239 -10.19 9.57 -0.26
C GLU A 239 -11.47 9.54 0.60
N ASN A 240 -11.50 10.39 1.62
CA ASN A 240 -12.66 10.58 2.50
C ASN A 240 -13.17 9.28 3.16
N ILE A 241 -12.25 8.38 3.55
CA ILE A 241 -12.57 7.09 4.16
C ILE A 241 -13.52 7.20 5.37
N SER A 242 -13.40 8.29 6.16
CA SER A 242 -14.23 8.54 7.34
C SER A 242 -15.69 8.87 7.02
N ASN A 243 -16.01 9.19 5.76
CA ASN A 243 -17.31 9.73 5.34
C ASN A 243 -18.03 8.80 4.34
N ARG A 244 -17.52 7.60 4.11
CA ARG A 244 -18.04 6.64 3.13
C ARG A 244 -18.21 5.27 3.78
N LEU A 245 -19.27 4.55 3.46
CA LEU A 245 -19.39 3.14 3.86
C LEU A 245 -18.41 2.29 3.05
N ALA A 246 -17.89 1.20 3.64
CA ALA A 246 -16.97 0.29 2.94
C ALA A 246 -17.64 -0.29 1.68
N SER A 247 -18.94 -0.60 1.74
CA SER A 247 -19.73 -1.11 0.60
C SER A 247 -19.90 -0.12 -0.55
N SER A 248 -19.64 1.16 -0.31
CA SER A 248 -19.72 2.21 -1.34
C SER A 248 -18.40 2.44 -2.09
N ILE A 249 -17.33 1.71 -1.72
CA ILE A 249 -16.03 1.80 -2.37
C ILE A 249 -16.00 0.87 -3.57
N VAL A 250 -15.53 1.38 -4.70
CA VAL A 250 -15.22 0.60 -5.90
C VAL A 250 -13.71 0.58 -6.17
N ASN A 251 -13.22 -0.32 -7.02
CA ASN A 251 -11.78 -0.46 -7.28
C ASN A 251 -11.11 0.86 -7.73
N SER A 252 -11.83 1.73 -8.46
CA SER A 252 -11.31 3.02 -8.92
C SER A 252 -11.13 4.07 -7.82
N ASP A 253 -11.71 3.86 -6.63
CA ASP A 253 -11.52 4.74 -5.47
C ASP A 253 -10.22 4.44 -4.71
N ILE A 254 -9.54 3.34 -5.05
CA ILE A 254 -8.41 2.81 -4.29
C ILE A 254 -7.13 3.05 -5.09
N ILE A 255 -6.18 3.74 -4.48
CA ILE A 255 -4.86 3.94 -5.05
C ILE A 255 -3.88 3.07 -4.27
N LEU A 256 -3.26 2.11 -4.94
CA LEU A 256 -2.11 1.38 -4.39
C LEU A 256 -0.88 2.27 -4.55
N ASN A 257 -0.32 2.74 -3.43
CA ASN A 257 0.92 3.49 -3.44
C ASN A 257 2.07 2.55 -3.82
N PRO A 258 2.96 2.94 -4.75
CA PRO A 258 3.99 2.06 -5.27
C PRO A 258 4.90 1.56 -4.15
N THR A 259 5.18 0.25 -4.14
CA THR A 259 6.24 -0.33 -3.32
C THR A 259 7.56 -0.28 -4.10
N THR A 260 8.67 -0.08 -3.39
CA THR A 260 10.00 0.20 -3.97
C THR A 260 10.70 -1.02 -4.57
N LEU A 261 10.01 -2.17 -4.72
CA LEU A 261 10.62 -3.41 -5.21
C LEU A 261 10.24 -3.62 -6.66
N GLU A 262 11.16 -3.25 -7.54
CA GLU A 262 11.03 -3.37 -8.99
C GLU A 262 10.80 -4.84 -9.41
N LYS A 263 9.97 -5.02 -10.45
CA LYS A 263 9.68 -6.25 -11.22
C LYS A 263 8.53 -7.15 -10.76
N VAL A 264 7.96 -6.99 -9.56
CA VAL A 264 6.70 -7.71 -9.23
C VAL A 264 5.52 -6.91 -9.76
N ASN A 265 4.71 -7.51 -10.62
CA ASN A 265 3.45 -6.93 -11.06
C ASN A 265 2.42 -7.07 -9.94
N LEU A 266 1.85 -5.95 -9.51
CA LEU A 266 0.83 -5.91 -8.46
C LEU A 266 -0.52 -5.56 -9.05
N SER A 267 -1.55 -6.28 -8.63
CA SER A 267 -2.94 -5.94 -8.85
C SER A 267 -3.74 -6.19 -7.58
N PHE A 268 -4.94 -5.64 -7.50
CA PHE A 268 -5.83 -5.90 -6.38
C PHE A 268 -7.30 -5.91 -6.81
N SER A 269 -8.14 -6.51 -5.98
CA SER A 269 -9.59 -6.46 -6.12
C SER A 269 -10.25 -6.36 -4.74
N ILE A 270 -11.40 -5.70 -4.67
CA ILE A 270 -12.24 -5.74 -3.47
C ILE A 270 -12.82 -7.15 -3.33
N LYS A 271 -12.52 -7.80 -2.20
CA LYS A 271 -13.01 -9.14 -1.89
C LYS A 271 -14.34 -9.09 -1.15
N ASN A 272 -14.42 -8.22 -0.14
CA ASN A 272 -15.65 -7.97 0.60
C ASN A 272 -15.62 -6.57 1.26
N ALA A 273 -16.80 -6.06 1.56
CA ALA A 273 -17.00 -4.91 2.40
C ALA A 273 -17.88 -5.30 3.59
N ASN A 274 -17.49 -4.87 4.78
CA ASN A 274 -18.21 -5.11 6.02
C ASN A 274 -18.51 -3.79 6.72
N ASP A 275 -19.65 -3.20 6.39
CA ASP A 275 -20.09 -1.95 6.99
C ASP A 275 -20.48 -2.08 8.47
N THR A 276 -20.76 -3.28 8.98
CA THR A 276 -21.03 -3.49 10.40
C THR A 276 -19.78 -3.22 11.23
N GLN A 277 -18.61 -3.62 10.70
CA GLN A 277 -17.31 -3.44 11.36
C GLN A 277 -16.53 -2.22 10.84
N GLY A 278 -16.96 -1.58 9.75
CA GLY A 278 -16.22 -0.50 9.12
C GLY A 278 -14.92 -0.98 8.44
N ILE A 279 -14.97 -2.14 7.78
CA ILE A 279 -13.81 -2.81 7.18
C ILE A 279 -14.05 -3.04 5.68
N LEU A 280 -13.03 -2.75 4.87
CA LEU A 280 -12.94 -3.18 3.48
C LEU A 280 -11.80 -4.19 3.36
N SER A 281 -12.04 -5.39 2.81
CA SER A 281 -10.94 -6.33 2.55
C SER A 281 -10.63 -6.42 1.07
N LEU A 282 -9.35 -6.33 0.77
CA LEU A 282 -8.77 -6.41 -0.55
C LEU A 282 -8.04 -7.75 -0.71
N GLU A 283 -8.09 -8.30 -1.92
CA GLU A 283 -7.19 -9.36 -2.36
C GLU A 283 -6.11 -8.74 -3.24
N VAL A 284 -4.88 -8.75 -2.77
CA VAL A 284 -3.72 -8.22 -3.48
C VAL A 284 -3.01 -9.39 -4.13
N ILE A 285 -2.80 -9.32 -5.44
CA ILE A 285 -2.16 -10.36 -6.24
C ILE A 285 -0.81 -9.81 -6.70
N GLY A 286 0.26 -10.54 -6.38
CA GLY A 286 1.59 -10.30 -6.92
C GLY A 286 1.92 -11.38 -7.94
N SER A 287 2.50 -10.98 -9.07
CA SER A 287 2.99 -11.91 -10.09
C SER A 287 4.37 -11.54 -10.62
N LEU A 288 5.18 -12.57 -10.86
CA LEU A 288 6.51 -12.47 -11.45
C LEU A 288 6.81 -13.77 -12.20
N SER A 289 7.06 -13.64 -13.51
CA SER A 289 7.25 -14.79 -14.40
C SER A 289 6.06 -15.76 -14.34
N ASN A 290 6.26 -16.99 -13.86
CA ASN A 290 5.23 -18.01 -13.69
C ASN A 290 4.66 -18.12 -12.26
N SER A 291 5.14 -17.29 -11.32
CA SER A 291 4.64 -17.29 -9.94
C SER A 291 3.54 -16.26 -9.77
N THR A 292 2.46 -16.65 -9.09
CA THR A 292 1.34 -15.77 -8.72
C THR A 292 0.89 -16.14 -7.32
N ILE A 293 0.86 -15.14 -6.43
CA ILE A 293 0.51 -15.30 -5.02
C ILE A 293 -0.48 -14.21 -4.66
N SER A 294 -1.44 -14.52 -3.78
CA SER A 294 -2.37 -13.53 -3.26
C SER A 294 -2.25 -13.37 -1.74
N LYS A 295 -2.53 -12.16 -1.26
CA LYS A 295 -2.58 -11.80 0.15
C LYS A 295 -3.83 -10.97 0.40
N GLN A 296 -4.53 -11.25 1.50
CA GLN A 296 -5.67 -10.44 1.92
C GLN A 296 -5.20 -9.29 2.82
N ILE A 297 -5.71 -8.09 2.56
CA ILE A 297 -5.44 -6.88 3.35
C ILE A 297 -6.77 -6.29 3.82
N SER A 298 -6.87 -5.97 5.10
CA SER A 298 -8.03 -5.27 5.66
C SER A 298 -7.71 -3.80 5.88
N ILE A 299 -8.52 -2.94 5.26
CA ILE A 299 -8.50 -1.49 5.45
C ILE A 299 -9.59 -1.14 6.46
N LEU A 300 -9.18 -0.42 7.51
CA LEU A 300 -10.03 0.04 8.60
C LEU A 300 -10.28 1.55 8.48
N GLY A 301 -11.23 2.07 9.26
CA GLY A 301 -11.48 3.51 9.37
C GLY A 301 -12.76 3.97 8.68
N PHE A 302 -13.50 3.06 8.04
CA PHE A 302 -14.83 3.35 7.54
C PHE A 302 -15.81 3.50 8.72
N PRO A 303 -16.80 4.41 8.65
CA PRO A 303 -17.93 4.43 9.57
C PRO A 303 -18.68 3.09 9.56
N THR A 304 -19.12 2.66 10.74
CA THR A 304 -20.04 1.53 10.85
C THR A 304 -21.44 1.92 10.37
N LYS A 305 -22.28 0.96 9.97
CA LYS A 305 -23.69 1.25 9.60
C LYS A 305 -24.46 1.98 10.68
N GLU A 306 -24.22 1.66 11.96
CA GLU A 306 -24.86 2.36 13.08
C GLU A 306 -24.43 3.83 13.15
N LYS A 307 -23.12 4.11 13.04
CA LYS A 307 -22.59 5.48 13.02
C LYS A 307 -23.08 6.27 11.80
N ALA A 308 -23.10 5.61 10.64
CA ALA A 308 -23.65 6.12 9.39
C ALA A 308 -25.14 6.46 9.53
N PHE A 309 -25.94 5.58 10.11
CA PHE A 309 -27.35 5.83 10.40
C PHE A 309 -27.51 7.04 11.34
N ALA A 310 -26.76 7.09 12.44
CA ALA A 310 -26.82 8.15 13.44
C ALA A 310 -26.52 9.55 12.88
N ASP A 311 -25.55 9.65 11.99
CA ASP A 311 -25.22 10.91 11.31
C ASP A 311 -26.16 11.22 10.15
N ALA A 312 -26.64 10.20 9.42
CA ALA A 312 -27.66 10.41 8.40
C ALA A 312 -28.94 10.98 9.01
N ILE A 313 -29.30 10.62 10.25
CA ILE A 313 -30.37 11.28 11.03
C ILE A 313 -29.91 12.54 11.79
N GLY A 314 -28.65 12.92 11.61
CA GLY A 314 -28.00 14.13 12.13
C GLY A 314 -27.91 14.21 13.65
N LEU A 315 -28.04 13.06 14.30
CA LEU A 315 -27.91 12.90 15.72
C LEU A 315 -26.46 12.64 16.15
N LEU A 316 -25.48 12.45 15.27
CA LEU A 316 -24.10 12.27 15.71
C LEU A 316 -23.48 13.59 16.18
N ASN A 317 -23.53 14.62 15.33
CA ASN A 317 -22.87 15.91 15.56
C ASN A 317 -23.84 17.07 15.80
N GLY A 318 -25.16 16.81 15.82
CA GLY A 318 -26.17 17.82 16.13
C GLY A 318 -26.04 18.37 17.57
N THR A 319 -26.65 19.52 17.82
CA THR A 319 -26.54 20.25 19.10
C THR A 319 -27.91 20.68 19.61
N VAL A 320 -28.08 20.74 20.93
CA VAL A 320 -29.28 21.32 21.55
C VAL A 320 -29.20 22.85 21.51
N ASN A 321 -30.27 23.51 21.09
CA ASN A 321 -30.46 24.92 21.32
C ASN A 321 -30.82 25.14 22.79
N THR A 322 -29.86 25.62 23.57
CA THR A 322 -30.00 25.76 25.03
C THR A 322 -31.09 26.74 25.45
N ASN A 323 -31.58 27.60 24.54
CA ASN A 323 -32.68 28.52 24.82
C ASN A 323 -34.08 27.87 24.76
N PHE A 324 -34.16 26.63 24.27
CA PHE A 324 -35.40 25.86 24.26
C PHE A 324 -35.74 25.34 25.66
N PHE A 325 -37.04 25.30 25.93
CA PHE A 325 -37.56 24.61 27.10
C PHE A 325 -37.45 23.09 26.94
N THR A 326 -37.26 22.39 28.05
CA THR A 326 -37.20 20.94 28.07
C THR A 326 -38.45 20.34 27.40
N PRO A 327 -38.30 19.60 26.28
CA PRO A 327 -39.43 19.11 25.53
C PRO A 327 -40.09 17.94 26.29
N SER A 328 -41.42 17.94 26.41
CA SER A 328 -42.20 16.81 26.92
C SER A 328 -42.70 15.87 25.82
N ARG A 329 -42.20 16.05 24.58
CA ARG A 329 -42.61 15.26 23.41
C ARG A 329 -42.11 13.83 23.51
N THR A 330 -43.02 12.88 23.67
CA THR A 330 -42.67 11.46 23.69
C THR A 330 -43.28 10.72 22.51
N ASN A 331 -42.58 9.70 22.01
CA ASN A 331 -43.08 8.71 21.04
C ASN A 331 -43.73 9.33 19.78
N LEU A 332 -42.90 9.81 18.86
CA LEU A 332 -43.36 10.37 17.59
C LEU A 332 -43.06 9.38 16.45
N ASN A 333 -44.07 9.13 15.63
CA ASN A 333 -43.94 8.35 14.40
C ASN A 333 -43.79 9.35 13.25
N PRO A 334 -42.57 9.56 12.72
CA PRO A 334 -42.40 10.38 11.54
C PRO A 334 -42.95 9.65 10.31
N THR A 335 -43.53 10.39 9.38
CA THR A 335 -44.02 9.84 8.10
C THR A 335 -42.91 9.68 7.07
N ASN A 336 -41.86 10.50 7.17
CA ASN A 336 -40.67 10.45 6.35
C ASN A 336 -39.51 11.20 7.05
N PHE A 337 -38.34 11.20 6.41
CA PHE A 337 -37.13 11.82 6.95
C PHE A 337 -37.26 13.34 7.17
N THR A 338 -37.91 14.07 6.26
CA THR A 338 -38.15 15.52 6.39
C THR A 338 -39.06 15.84 7.58
N ASP A 339 -40.10 15.05 7.79
CA ASP A 339 -40.98 15.16 8.96
C ASP A 339 -40.20 14.87 10.26
N PHE A 340 -39.33 13.86 10.26
CA PHE A 340 -38.43 13.60 11.39
C PHE A 340 -37.52 14.81 11.70
N GLN A 341 -36.82 15.37 10.71
CA GLN A 341 -35.98 16.56 10.90
C GLN A 341 -36.78 17.76 11.40
N THR A 342 -37.97 17.98 10.84
CA THR A 342 -38.88 19.05 11.28
C THR A 342 -39.25 18.89 12.74
N LYS A 343 -39.57 17.67 13.18
CA LYS A 343 -39.92 17.39 14.57
C LYS A 343 -38.71 17.50 15.52
N LEU A 344 -37.48 17.15 15.07
CA LEU A 344 -36.25 17.44 15.82
C LEU A 344 -36.02 18.94 16.00
N ALA A 345 -36.24 19.75 14.96
CA ALA A 345 -36.12 21.20 15.07
C ALA A 345 -37.17 21.78 16.04
N GLN A 346 -38.39 21.23 16.05
CA GLN A 346 -39.47 21.68 16.95
C GLN A 346 -39.18 21.44 18.43
N ILE A 347 -38.32 20.47 18.77
CA ILE A 347 -37.86 20.24 20.15
C ILE A 347 -36.56 21.00 20.46
N GLY A 348 -36.08 21.86 19.58
CA GLY A 348 -34.85 22.63 19.80
C GLY A 348 -33.56 21.88 19.49
N PHE A 349 -33.64 20.74 18.80
CA PHE A 349 -32.45 20.04 18.32
C PHE A 349 -32.02 20.56 16.95
N ILE A 350 -30.77 21.01 16.86
CA ILE A 350 -30.14 21.46 15.61
C ILE A 350 -29.38 20.27 15.03
N SER A 351 -30.04 19.59 14.09
CA SER A 351 -29.43 18.49 13.33
C SER A 351 -28.21 18.98 12.55
N LYS A 352 -27.13 18.19 12.57
CA LYS A 352 -25.97 18.39 11.69
C LYS A 352 -25.67 17.09 10.99
N HIS A 353 -25.60 17.16 9.66
CA HIS A 353 -25.25 16.05 8.79
C HIS A 353 -23.87 16.29 8.25
N ASP A 354 -22.93 15.40 8.57
CA ASP A 354 -21.55 15.54 8.12
C ASP A 354 -21.14 14.44 7.13
N PHE A 355 -21.91 13.34 7.04
CA PHE A 355 -21.68 12.29 6.04
C PHE A 355 -22.58 12.47 4.82
N GLY A 356 -22.00 12.30 3.63
CA GLY A 356 -22.69 12.38 2.34
C GLY A 356 -23.59 11.18 2.03
N ILE A 357 -24.20 10.56 3.05
CA ILE A 357 -25.15 9.46 2.85
C ILE A 357 -26.44 10.05 2.32
N ALA A 358 -26.89 9.54 1.17
CA ALA A 358 -28.17 9.94 0.60
C ALA A 358 -29.30 9.58 1.58
N THR A 359 -30.12 10.57 1.94
CA THR A 359 -31.26 10.40 2.85
C THR A 359 -32.29 9.39 2.35
N SER A 360 -32.31 9.09 1.04
CA SER A 360 -33.13 8.04 0.44
C SER A 360 -32.79 6.62 0.91
N ARG A 361 -31.59 6.40 1.47
CA ARG A 361 -31.16 5.12 2.03
C ARG A 361 -31.65 4.90 3.46
N VAL A 362 -32.17 5.94 4.10
CA VAL A 362 -32.57 5.94 5.50
C VAL A 362 -34.07 6.09 5.64
N SER A 363 -34.67 5.24 6.47
CA SER A 363 -36.03 5.44 6.95
C SER A 363 -36.01 5.56 8.47
N VAL A 364 -36.86 6.44 9.02
CA VAL A 364 -37.09 6.52 10.47
C VAL A 364 -38.47 5.97 10.72
N THR A 365 -38.58 4.92 11.54
CA THR A 365 -39.85 4.24 11.83
C THR A 365 -40.50 4.81 13.08
N ASN A 366 -39.70 5.06 14.12
CA ASN A 366 -40.14 5.78 15.32
C ASN A 366 -38.97 6.49 15.99
N TYR A 367 -39.29 7.49 16.81
CA TYR A 367 -38.36 7.92 17.84
C TYR A 367 -39.07 8.26 19.14
N GLN A 368 -38.34 8.11 20.23
CA GLN A 368 -38.79 8.35 21.59
C GLN A 368 -37.84 9.33 22.25
N ILE A 369 -38.38 10.31 22.95
CA ILE A 369 -37.62 11.12 23.89
C ILE A 369 -38.11 10.75 25.29
N SER A 370 -37.18 10.53 26.20
CA SER A 370 -37.43 10.29 27.61
C SER A 370 -36.48 11.14 28.44
N THR A 371 -36.80 11.36 29.71
CA THR A 371 -35.78 11.85 30.64
C THR A 371 -34.68 10.82 30.83
N ILE A 372 -33.50 11.27 31.23
CA ILE A 372 -32.47 10.35 31.71
C ILE A 372 -33.00 9.69 32.99
N ASN A 373 -32.94 8.35 33.07
CA ASN A 373 -33.48 7.53 34.17
C ASN A 373 -35.01 7.42 34.27
N ASN A 374 -35.77 7.81 33.23
CA ASN A 374 -37.24 7.69 33.21
C ASN A 374 -37.98 8.49 34.31
N ALA A 375 -37.38 9.55 34.85
CA ALA A 375 -38.05 10.51 35.72
C ALA A 375 -39.21 11.26 35.00
N PRO A 376 -40.23 11.76 35.71
CA PRO A 376 -41.22 12.65 35.10
C PRO A 376 -40.59 13.92 34.52
N PHE A 377 -41.08 14.37 33.37
CA PHE A 377 -40.70 15.68 32.81
C PHE A 377 -41.25 16.79 33.71
N ASN A 378 -40.36 17.57 34.33
CA ASN A 378 -40.71 18.65 35.26
C ASN A 378 -39.77 19.87 35.10
N GLU A 379 -39.96 20.90 35.93
CA GLU A 379 -39.18 22.14 36.00
C GLU A 379 -37.69 21.96 36.38
N THR A 380 -37.26 20.74 36.69
CA THR A 380 -35.85 20.43 37.00
C THR A 380 -35.15 19.66 35.89
N THR A 381 -35.90 19.17 34.90
CA THR A 381 -35.36 18.33 33.84
C THR A 381 -34.54 19.18 32.87
N ARG A 382 -33.26 18.85 32.66
CA ARG A 382 -32.35 19.55 31.73
C ARG A 382 -31.76 18.66 30.64
N ASP A 383 -31.74 17.36 30.91
CA ASP A 383 -31.12 16.36 30.06
C ASP A 383 -32.15 15.29 29.72
N VAL A 384 -32.19 14.93 28.44
CA VAL A 384 -33.13 13.95 27.89
C VAL A 384 -32.38 12.95 27.04
N ARG A 385 -32.97 11.78 26.83
CA ARG A 385 -32.47 10.74 25.95
C ARG A 385 -33.38 10.64 24.75
N ILE A 386 -32.80 10.69 23.55
CA ILE A 386 -33.49 10.34 22.32
C ILE A 386 -33.10 8.93 21.89
N VAL A 387 -34.09 8.10 21.58
CA VAL A 387 -33.94 6.78 20.97
C VAL A 387 -34.63 6.83 19.61
N VAL A 388 -33.88 6.64 18.53
CA VAL A 388 -34.41 6.62 17.16
C VAL A 388 -34.30 5.21 16.61
N ARG A 389 -35.40 4.69 16.10
CA ARG A 389 -35.43 3.42 15.37
C ARG A 389 -35.73 3.68 13.90
N GLY A 390 -35.09 2.92 13.04
CA GLY A 390 -35.21 3.11 11.61
C GLY A 390 -34.51 2.03 10.83
N THR A 391 -34.36 2.26 9.53
CA THR A 391 -33.56 1.41 8.65
C THR A 391 -32.50 2.19 7.90
N LEU A 392 -31.38 1.53 7.60
CA LEU A 392 -30.39 1.95 6.61
C LEU A 392 -30.21 0.78 5.65
N ASP A 393 -30.49 0.97 4.36
CA ASP A 393 -30.48 -0.10 3.35
C ASP A 393 -31.33 -1.33 3.74
N ASN A 394 -32.51 -1.09 4.33
CA ASN A 394 -33.46 -2.11 4.82
C ASN A 394 -33.01 -2.90 6.06
N GLU A 395 -31.85 -2.61 6.66
CA GLU A 395 -31.45 -3.18 7.94
C GLU A 395 -31.94 -2.32 9.09
N ASN A 396 -32.44 -2.93 10.17
CA ASN A 396 -32.98 -2.22 11.32
C ASN A 396 -31.88 -1.72 12.26
N PHE A 397 -31.96 -0.45 12.64
CA PHE A 397 -31.06 0.18 13.61
C PHE A 397 -31.85 0.86 14.74
N SER A 398 -31.21 0.94 15.90
CA SER A 398 -31.67 1.73 17.04
C SER A 398 -30.50 2.55 17.54
N PHE A 399 -30.58 3.88 17.40
CA PHE A 399 -29.56 4.79 17.89
C PHE A 399 -30.07 5.53 19.13
N THR A 400 -29.23 5.62 20.15
CA THR A 400 -29.55 6.31 21.40
C THR A 400 -28.54 7.42 21.65
N ARG A 401 -29.03 8.63 21.96
CA ARG A 401 -28.20 9.77 22.34
C ARG A 401 -28.79 10.52 23.52
N ASP A 402 -27.94 10.89 24.45
CA ASP A 402 -28.28 11.85 25.50
C ASP A 402 -28.10 13.27 24.96
N LEU A 403 -29.15 14.09 25.12
CA LEU A 403 -29.25 15.47 24.71
C LEU A 403 -29.23 16.33 25.97
N THR A 404 -28.16 17.09 26.16
CA THR A 404 -27.93 17.88 27.37
C THR A 404 -28.07 19.38 27.11
N GLY A 405 -28.43 20.13 28.16
CA GLY A 405 -28.40 21.59 28.13
C GLY A 405 -29.71 22.28 27.74
N TYR A 406 -30.86 21.60 27.83
CA TYR A 406 -32.15 22.29 27.74
C TYR A 406 -32.35 23.23 28.92
N THR A 407 -33.06 24.34 28.69
CA THR A 407 -33.47 25.23 29.77
C THR A 407 -34.73 24.66 30.43
N PRO A 408 -34.71 24.40 31.75
CA PRO A 408 -35.94 24.04 32.43
C PRO A 408 -36.93 25.21 32.39
N ILE A 409 -38.23 24.91 32.36
CA ILE A 409 -39.25 25.94 32.58
C ILE A 409 -39.18 26.33 34.05
N ASN A 410 -38.62 27.51 34.34
CA ASN A 410 -38.45 28.00 35.70
C ASN A 410 -39.67 28.81 36.19
N ASP A 411 -39.69 29.12 37.48
CA ASP A 411 -40.78 29.86 38.11
C ASP A 411 -41.04 31.23 37.48
N ASP A 412 -40.03 31.94 36.95
CA ASP A 412 -40.26 33.22 36.26
C ASP A 412 -41.15 33.05 35.02
N VAL A 413 -40.87 32.04 34.20
CA VAL A 413 -41.69 31.73 33.03
C VAL A 413 -43.07 31.23 33.47
N LEU A 414 -43.14 30.38 34.49
CA LEU A 414 -44.42 29.90 35.02
C LEU A 414 -45.27 31.07 35.55
N ASN A 415 -44.68 32.01 36.28
CA ASN A 415 -45.37 33.20 36.81
C ASN A 415 -45.79 34.20 35.73
N LYS A 416 -45.20 34.15 34.53
CA LYS A 416 -45.66 34.92 33.36
C LYS A 416 -46.88 34.30 32.68
N LEU A 417 -47.20 33.04 32.95
CA LEU A 417 -48.43 32.40 32.44
C LEU A 417 -49.66 32.94 33.14
N PHE A 418 -49.63 33.05 34.46
CA PHE A 418 -50.81 33.53 35.16
C PHE A 418 -50.44 34.57 36.20
N THR A 419 -51.18 35.68 36.17
CA THR A 419 -51.10 36.71 37.19
C THR A 419 -52.22 36.46 38.20
N ILE A 420 -51.85 36.32 39.46
CA ILE A 420 -52.78 36.15 40.57
C ILE A 420 -52.87 37.51 41.28
N ASN A 421 -54.03 38.16 41.16
CA ASN A 421 -54.32 39.41 41.86
C ASN A 421 -55.19 39.14 43.08
N GLU A 422 -54.79 39.71 44.21
CA GLU A 422 -55.58 39.74 45.43
C GLU A 422 -56.50 40.97 45.37
N PHE A 423 -57.80 40.78 45.59
CA PHE A 423 -58.68 41.91 45.84
C PHE A 423 -58.71 42.22 47.33
N ALA A 424 -58.60 43.50 47.65
CA ALA A 424 -58.68 43.96 49.02
C ALA A 424 -60.05 43.67 49.62
N VAL A 425 -60.02 43.16 50.86
CA VAL A 425 -61.12 43.09 51.85
C VAL A 425 -62.02 41.85 51.77
N GLY A 426 -61.71 40.85 52.60
CA GLY A 426 -62.59 39.73 52.97
C GLY A 426 -61.83 38.52 53.53
N SER A 427 -62.49 37.70 54.36
CA SER A 427 -61.90 36.49 54.93
C SER A 427 -61.69 35.42 53.86
N LEU A 428 -60.49 34.83 53.80
CA LEU A 428 -60.20 33.67 52.97
C LEU A 428 -61.15 32.51 53.34
N GLY A 429 -61.80 31.93 52.33
CA GLY A 429 -62.75 30.80 52.50
C GLY A 429 -62.08 29.47 52.84
N PRO A 430 -62.83 28.44 53.25
CA PRO A 430 -62.30 27.11 53.52
C PRO A 430 -61.64 26.49 52.27
N ASN A 431 -60.77 25.49 52.45
CA ASN A 431 -60.08 24.79 51.36
C ASN A 431 -61.09 24.36 50.28
N LEU A 432 -60.89 24.84 49.05
CA LEU A 432 -61.71 24.53 47.89
C LEU A 432 -60.82 23.89 46.82
N SER A 433 -61.24 22.74 46.32
CA SER A 433 -60.72 22.17 45.08
C SER A 433 -61.82 22.22 44.03
N GLN A 434 -61.64 22.96 42.94
CA GLN A 434 -62.50 22.82 41.76
C GLN A 434 -61.75 22.04 40.68
N ARG A 435 -62.43 21.04 40.11
CA ARG A 435 -61.92 20.27 38.98
C ARG A 435 -62.55 20.81 37.70
N ASN A 436 -61.70 21.25 36.77
CA ASN A 436 -61.98 21.47 35.35
C ASN A 436 -62.78 22.74 35.00
N ASN A 437 -62.08 23.88 34.91
CA ASN A 437 -62.62 25.06 34.23
C ASN A 437 -62.06 25.13 32.82
N ASN A 438 -62.95 25.33 31.84
CA ASN A 438 -62.56 25.60 30.46
C ASN A 438 -61.87 26.97 30.42
N VAL A 439 -60.67 26.99 29.87
CA VAL A 439 -59.79 28.15 29.80
C VAL A 439 -60.39 29.22 28.88
N ASN A 440 -61.34 28.89 28.01
CA ASN A 440 -62.05 29.91 27.22
C ASN A 440 -62.86 30.90 28.07
N ASP A 441 -63.22 30.55 29.31
CA ASP A 441 -63.92 31.44 30.25
C ASP A 441 -62.95 32.30 31.10
N LEU A 442 -61.63 32.17 30.88
CA LEU A 442 -60.59 32.67 31.77
C LEU A 442 -60.16 34.13 31.49
N ALA A 443 -60.78 34.82 30.53
CA ALA A 443 -60.55 36.25 30.29
C ALA A 443 -60.75 37.10 31.57
N LYS A 444 -61.55 36.58 32.50
CA LYS A 444 -61.57 36.98 33.90
C LYS A 444 -62.17 35.83 34.71
N PHE A 445 -61.36 34.85 35.10
CA PHE A 445 -61.81 33.89 36.11
C PHE A 445 -61.76 34.58 37.48
N LEU A 446 -62.88 35.18 37.87
CA LEU A 446 -63.15 35.39 39.28
C LEU A 446 -63.35 34.00 39.87
N LEU A 447 -62.55 33.64 40.88
CA LEU A 447 -62.85 32.51 41.74
C LEU A 447 -64.18 32.84 42.44
N GLU A 448 -65.29 32.53 41.77
CA GLU A 448 -66.57 33.18 42.05
C GLU A 448 -66.94 33.07 43.53
N ASN A 449 -67.05 34.25 44.13
CA ASN A 449 -67.77 34.59 45.36
C ASN A 449 -67.23 34.20 46.74
N ARG A 450 -66.04 33.61 46.93
CA ARG A 450 -65.61 33.27 48.32
C ARG A 450 -64.17 33.54 48.73
N THR A 451 -63.25 33.88 47.83
CA THR A 451 -61.81 33.98 48.20
C THR A 451 -61.13 35.29 47.82
N ASN A 452 -61.79 36.23 47.15
CA ASN A 452 -61.20 37.52 46.72
C ASN A 452 -59.94 37.37 45.84
N ILE A 453 -59.83 36.30 45.08
CA ILE A 453 -58.70 36.05 44.19
C ILE A 453 -59.21 36.11 42.74
N ALA A 454 -58.53 36.86 41.88
CA ALA A 454 -58.68 36.71 40.43
C ALA A 454 -57.42 36.12 39.81
N LEU A 455 -57.65 35.21 38.88
CA LEU A 455 -56.64 34.68 37.99
C LEU A 455 -56.76 35.37 36.65
N PHE A 456 -55.66 35.95 36.18
CA PHE A 456 -55.53 36.57 34.87
C PHE A 456 -54.48 35.84 34.05
N TYR A 457 -54.64 35.85 32.73
CA TYR A 457 -53.54 35.56 31.82
C TYR A 457 -52.43 36.59 32.03
N GLY A 458 -51.19 36.11 32.20
CA GLY A 458 -50.02 36.96 32.29
C GLY A 458 -49.44 37.33 30.92
N SER A 459 -48.19 37.82 30.92
CA SER A 459 -47.51 38.29 29.69
C SER A 459 -47.01 37.17 28.77
N ALA A 460 -47.14 35.90 29.15
CA ALA A 460 -46.73 34.77 28.32
C ALA A 460 -47.72 34.44 27.18
N TRP A 461 -48.88 35.09 27.14
CA TRP A 461 -49.90 34.86 26.12
C TRP A 461 -49.85 35.90 25.00
N ASP A 462 -50.19 35.46 23.80
CA ASP A 462 -50.31 36.32 22.62
C ASP A 462 -51.59 37.15 22.74
N THR A 463 -51.53 38.43 22.39
CA THR A 463 -52.66 39.36 22.52
C THR A 463 -52.91 40.09 21.22
N ASP A 464 -54.18 40.40 20.94
CA ASP A 464 -54.57 41.24 19.82
C ASP A 464 -54.23 42.72 20.09
N ARG A 465 -54.56 43.61 19.15
CA ARG A 465 -54.29 45.06 19.28
C ARG A 465 -55.03 45.72 20.45
N ASN A 466 -56.06 45.06 21.01
CA ASN A 466 -56.85 45.55 22.14
C ASN A 466 -56.38 44.94 23.47
N GLY A 467 -55.34 44.09 23.46
CA GLY A 467 -54.85 43.39 24.64
C GLY A 467 -55.66 42.14 25.01
N ALA A 468 -56.58 41.69 24.15
CA ALA A 468 -57.33 40.46 24.38
C ALA A 468 -56.48 39.24 23.98
N VAL A 469 -56.49 38.18 24.77
CA VAL A 469 -55.72 36.96 24.46
C VAL A 469 -56.23 36.31 23.19
N ILE A 470 -55.32 36.01 22.26
CA ILE A 470 -55.63 35.35 21.00
C ILE A 470 -55.91 33.87 21.28
N LEU A 471 -57.05 33.36 20.80
CA LEU A 471 -57.41 31.96 20.88
C LEU A 471 -57.22 31.29 19.52
N VAL A 472 -56.53 30.15 19.50
CA VAL A 472 -56.39 29.28 18.32
C VAL A 472 -57.11 27.99 18.63
N ASN A 473 -58.21 27.71 17.92
CA ASN A 473 -59.09 26.55 18.17
C ASN A 473 -59.59 26.46 19.63
N GLY A 474 -59.87 27.61 20.27
CA GLY A 474 -60.32 27.64 21.66
C GLY A 474 -59.21 27.35 22.68
N ILE A 475 -57.94 27.48 22.30
CA ILE A 475 -56.78 27.37 23.20
C ILE A 475 -56.02 28.70 23.15
N PRO A 476 -55.69 29.32 24.30
CA PRO A 476 -54.87 30.51 24.33
C PRO A 476 -53.53 30.31 23.63
N ALA A 477 -53.23 31.19 22.69
CA ALA A 477 -51.96 31.20 21.99
C ALA A 477 -50.88 31.74 22.94
N ILE A 478 -49.78 31.00 23.07
CA ILE A 478 -48.58 31.49 23.73
C ILE A 478 -47.91 32.55 22.85
N SER A 479 -47.37 33.60 23.48
CA SER A 479 -46.68 34.69 22.79
C SER A 479 -45.51 34.16 21.93
N PRO A 480 -45.14 34.85 20.83
CA PRO A 480 -44.07 34.39 19.95
C PRO A 480 -42.76 34.12 20.68
N GLU A 481 -42.41 34.91 21.71
CA GLU A 481 -41.19 34.73 22.52
C GLU A 481 -41.07 33.32 23.11
N PHE A 482 -42.10 32.88 23.84
CA PHE A 482 -42.09 31.56 24.49
C PHE A 482 -42.38 30.44 23.48
N ARG A 483 -43.20 30.72 22.46
CA ARG A 483 -43.50 29.77 21.38
C ARG A 483 -42.25 29.44 20.55
N LEU A 484 -41.40 30.42 20.23
CA LEU A 484 -40.16 30.16 19.50
C LEU A 484 -39.13 29.38 20.34
N ARG A 485 -39.25 29.42 21.67
CA ARG A 485 -38.45 28.63 22.62
C ARG A 485 -39.05 27.26 22.95
N GLY A 486 -40.06 26.83 22.20
CA GLY A 486 -40.65 25.49 22.33
C GLY A 486 -41.79 25.34 23.34
N LEU A 487 -42.23 26.40 24.03
CA LEU A 487 -43.39 26.31 24.93
C LEU A 487 -44.68 26.09 24.11
N ARG A 488 -45.45 25.05 24.44
CA ARG A 488 -46.70 24.68 23.74
C ARG A 488 -47.79 24.32 24.74
N TYR A 489 -48.85 25.14 24.79
CA TYR A 489 -50.02 24.90 25.62
C TYR A 489 -51.02 24.02 24.87
N HIS A 490 -51.40 22.89 25.45
CA HIS A 490 -52.14 21.85 24.73
C HIS A 490 -53.61 21.72 25.13
N ILE A 491 -53.93 21.86 26.41
CA ILE A 491 -55.31 21.66 26.88
C ILE A 491 -55.94 22.99 27.28
N PRO A 492 -57.21 23.24 26.95
CA PRO A 492 -57.93 24.41 27.43
C PRO A 492 -58.41 24.18 28.87
N PHE A 493 -57.62 23.52 29.72
CA PHE A 493 -58.00 23.25 31.10
C PHE A 493 -56.84 23.56 32.04
N VAL A 494 -57.17 24.25 33.12
CA VAL A 494 -56.31 24.45 34.28
C VAL A 494 -57.03 23.90 35.49
N ARG A 495 -56.32 23.19 36.36
CA ARG A 495 -56.83 22.84 37.68
C ARG A 495 -56.20 23.76 38.70
N TRP A 496 -56.96 24.16 39.70
CA TRP A 496 -56.40 24.87 40.84
C TRP A 496 -56.96 24.30 42.14
N GLU A 497 -56.21 24.48 43.21
CA GLU A 497 -56.64 24.18 44.57
C GLU A 497 -56.03 25.16 45.55
N ILE A 498 -56.70 25.34 46.68
CA ILE A 498 -56.18 26.11 47.80
C ILE A 498 -55.76 25.12 48.89
N ALA A 499 -54.50 25.21 49.30
CA ALA A 499 -53.86 24.35 50.29
C ALA A 499 -53.20 25.19 51.41
N ASP A 500 -52.71 24.52 52.45
CA ASP A 500 -51.84 25.10 53.49
C ASP A 500 -52.37 26.41 54.11
N SER A 501 -53.63 26.36 54.55
CA SER A 501 -54.25 27.47 55.26
C SER A 501 -53.55 27.73 56.60
N VAL A 502 -53.08 28.95 56.82
CA VAL A 502 -52.58 29.44 58.11
C VAL A 502 -53.68 30.26 58.76
N THR A 503 -54.01 29.95 60.01
CA THR A 503 -55.04 30.65 60.79
C THR A 503 -54.45 31.48 61.92
N SER A 504 -54.98 32.69 62.12
CA SER A 504 -54.72 33.53 63.29
C SER A 504 -56.04 34.07 63.82
N ASN A 505 -56.28 33.96 65.14
CA ASN A 505 -57.53 34.37 65.80
C ASN A 505 -58.80 33.77 65.14
N GLY A 506 -58.74 32.49 64.75
CA GLY A 506 -59.85 31.79 64.10
C GLY A 506 -60.13 32.23 62.65
N ARG A 507 -59.30 33.08 62.06
CA ARG A 507 -59.40 33.53 60.66
C ARG A 507 -58.23 33.01 59.85
N ILE A 508 -58.49 32.58 58.61
CA ILE A 508 -57.44 32.20 57.67
C ILE A 508 -56.72 33.47 57.21
N VAL A 509 -55.44 33.61 57.56
CA VAL A 509 -54.59 34.77 57.25
C VAL A 509 -53.69 34.54 56.04
N SER A 510 -53.44 33.29 55.66
CA SER A 510 -52.81 32.97 54.38
C SER A 510 -53.21 31.60 53.87
N GLN A 511 -53.17 31.40 52.56
CA GLN A 511 -53.34 30.10 51.91
C GLN A 511 -52.40 29.97 50.73
N ARG A 512 -52.05 28.76 50.33
CA ARG A 512 -51.28 28.49 49.12
C ARG A 512 -52.24 28.16 47.98
N LEU A 513 -52.36 29.04 46.99
CA LEU A 513 -53.03 28.73 45.74
C LEU A 513 -52.07 27.95 44.86
N ILE A 514 -52.51 26.76 44.47
CA ILE A 514 -51.77 25.85 43.62
C ILE A 514 -52.52 25.75 42.30
N ILE A 515 -51.87 26.13 41.21
CA ILE A 515 -52.39 26.06 39.85
C ILE A 515 -51.60 25.03 39.07
N ARG A 516 -52.30 24.05 38.53
CA ARG A 516 -51.73 22.92 37.80
C ARG A 516 -52.25 22.88 36.38
N PHE A 517 -51.33 22.74 35.44
CA PHE A 517 -51.64 22.69 34.01
C PHE A 517 -50.70 21.72 33.29
N ARG A 518 -51.02 21.43 32.03
CA ARG A 518 -50.23 20.55 31.16
C ARG A 518 -49.73 21.32 29.94
N PHE A 519 -48.45 21.11 29.64
CA PHE A 519 -47.84 21.51 28.38
C PHE A 519 -47.66 20.28 27.49
N ASP A 520 -47.89 20.47 26.19
CA ASP A 520 -47.77 19.48 25.11
C ASP A 520 -48.81 18.33 25.08
N GLU A 521 -49.03 17.83 23.88
CA GLU A 521 -50.11 16.93 23.42
C GLU A 521 -49.80 15.46 23.60
N THR A 522 -48.53 15.15 23.77
CA THR A 522 -48.01 13.78 23.65
C THR A 522 -47.97 13.03 24.99
N ILE A 523 -48.34 13.67 26.10
CA ILE A 523 -48.54 12.98 27.38
C ILE A 523 -49.95 12.39 27.32
N GLY A 524 -50.04 11.10 27.01
CA GLY A 524 -51.28 10.42 26.62
C GLY A 524 -52.49 10.76 27.51
N ALA A 525 -53.64 10.92 26.86
CA ALA A 525 -54.91 11.24 27.48
C ALA A 525 -55.32 10.26 28.60
N ASN A 526 -54.78 9.04 28.65
CA ASN A 526 -55.20 8.03 29.63
C ASN A 526 -54.71 8.27 31.06
N ASP A 527 -53.92 9.31 31.32
CA ASP A 527 -53.46 9.66 32.67
C ASP A 527 -54.21 10.87 33.26
N PHE A 528 -55.55 10.92 33.08
CA PHE A 528 -56.41 12.02 33.54
C PHE A 528 -56.41 12.27 35.06
N LEU A 529 -55.83 11.37 35.86
CA LEU A 529 -55.85 11.47 37.32
C LEU A 529 -54.47 11.71 37.98
N SER A 530 -53.33 11.49 37.29
CA SER A 530 -51.99 11.58 37.92
C SER A 530 -51.08 12.70 37.43
N GLY A 531 -51.12 13.13 36.17
CA GLY A 531 -50.00 13.91 35.61
C GLY A 531 -50.29 15.39 35.36
N PHE A 532 -50.30 16.25 36.36
CA PHE A 532 -49.99 17.66 36.10
C PHE A 532 -48.47 17.81 36.24
N ASN A 533 -47.80 18.25 35.18
CA ASN A 533 -46.33 18.28 35.16
C ASN A 533 -45.74 19.61 35.59
N PHE A 534 -46.60 20.64 35.72
CA PHE A 534 -46.20 21.98 36.13
C PHE A 534 -47.17 22.51 37.18
N GLU A 535 -46.59 23.12 38.20
CA GLU A 535 -47.30 23.71 39.33
C GLU A 535 -46.83 25.15 39.51
N ILE A 536 -47.77 26.10 39.50
CA ILE A 536 -47.55 27.44 40.05
C ILE A 536 -48.12 27.44 41.44
N SER A 537 -47.29 27.79 42.42
CA SER A 537 -47.68 27.86 43.83
C SER A 537 -47.46 29.28 44.33
N LYS A 538 -48.53 29.94 44.79
CA LYS A 538 -48.44 31.29 45.36
C LYS A 538 -49.12 31.34 46.71
N THR A 539 -48.40 31.84 47.72
CA THR A 539 -49.00 32.18 49.00
C THR A 539 -49.79 33.47 48.87
N ILE A 540 -51.07 33.39 49.21
CA ILE A 540 -52.03 34.48 49.22
C ILE A 540 -52.24 34.88 50.66
N ARG A 541 -52.25 36.19 50.95
CA ARG A 541 -52.43 36.70 52.31
C ARG A 541 -53.71 37.51 52.41
N SER A 542 -54.39 37.40 53.55
CA SER A 542 -55.40 38.38 53.92
C SER A 542 -54.67 39.70 54.17
N VAL A 543 -54.93 40.71 53.33
CA VAL A 543 -54.51 42.10 53.56
C VAL A 543 -55.35 42.72 54.68
#